data_AF-A0A941JHK8-F1
#
_entry.id   AF-A0A941JHK8-F1
#
_cell.length_a   1.000
_cell.length_b   1.000
_cell.length_c   1.000
_cell.angle_alpha   90.00
_cell.angle_beta   90.00
_cell.angle_gamma   90.00
#
_symmetry.space_group_name_H-M   'P 1'
#
loop_
_entity.id
_entity.type
_entity.pdbx_description
1 polymer ?
#
loop_
_entity_poly.entity_id
_entity_poly.type
_entity_poly.pdbx_seq_one_letter_code
_entity_poly.pdbx_strand_id
1 'polypeptide(L)'
;MEEVFNDFLNATEELDEITLEGYFGEDAKNLVQSREDIGVNEYLYESLKLWIEDTNQYGKDKVKEYVVILFKLYLDAYKQGGQEAIDVMTAFWMGTKDNPELECFSAYSEFVRLNTETKTILGQLPKTNAKISQIKKAASSITSTYSKGVEFIGKLLTTCIILKKIASNETYNYYRIYNMTLFDKIKLFNSDSNPNHQKLTNIINRNLRNSEAHLSLNYDYKNTNFILKKKANGKIVNENISLNEMLLEIFPSVGWFTQAFVYSGILLVLAHDDKPSFIKSIKEIYGDV
;
A
#
# COMPACT_ATOMS: atom_id res chain seq x y z
N MET A 1 -26.37 14.93 -3.26
CA MET A 1 -25.20 14.18 -3.76
C MET A 1 -24.05 15.14 -3.75
N GLU A 2 -23.05 14.84 -2.92
CA GLU A 2 -21.81 15.61 -2.82
C GLU A 2 -21.02 15.53 -4.12
N GLU A 3 -20.25 16.56 -4.43
CA GLU A 3 -19.47 16.68 -5.66
C GLU A 3 -18.30 15.69 -5.57
N VAL A 4 -18.51 14.46 -6.03
CA VAL A 4 -17.48 13.42 -6.10
C VAL A 4 -16.55 13.74 -7.27
N PHE A 5 -15.24 13.68 -7.03
CA PHE A 5 -14.26 13.96 -8.08
C PHE A 5 -14.41 12.98 -9.25
N ASN A 6 -14.38 13.48 -10.49
CA ASN A 6 -14.52 12.60 -11.65
C ASN A 6 -13.42 11.53 -11.71
N ASP A 7 -12.19 11.84 -11.28
CA ASP A 7 -11.11 10.84 -11.30
C ASP A 7 -11.36 9.68 -10.32
N PHE A 8 -12.05 9.92 -9.20
CA PHE A 8 -12.48 8.84 -8.30
C PHE A 8 -13.51 7.92 -9.00
N LEU A 9 -14.51 8.50 -9.66
CA LEU A 9 -15.54 7.73 -10.38
C LEU A 9 -14.92 6.92 -11.53
N ASN A 10 -14.09 7.58 -12.35
CA ASN A 10 -13.39 6.94 -13.47
C ASN A 10 -12.47 5.81 -12.99
N ALA A 11 -11.71 6.02 -11.91
CA ALA A 11 -10.83 4.99 -11.38
C ALA A 11 -11.61 3.80 -10.78
N THR A 12 -12.80 4.05 -10.22
CA THR A 12 -13.69 2.98 -9.72
C THR A 12 -14.22 2.14 -10.87
N GLU A 13 -14.72 2.78 -11.93
CA GLU A 13 -15.19 2.10 -13.14
C GLU A 13 -14.06 1.31 -13.82
N GLU A 14 -12.89 1.94 -14.01
CA GLU A 14 -11.71 1.27 -14.58
C GLU A 14 -11.30 0.03 -13.76
N LEU A 15 -11.25 0.14 -12.44
CA LEU A 15 -10.85 -0.98 -11.59
C LEU A 15 -11.86 -2.13 -11.67
N ASP A 16 -13.16 -1.82 -11.72
CA ASP A 16 -14.22 -2.83 -11.86
C ASP A 16 -14.14 -3.51 -13.23
N GLU A 17 -13.98 -2.77 -14.32
CA GLU A 17 -13.83 -3.32 -15.67
C GLU A 17 -12.62 -4.27 -15.76
N ILE A 18 -11.44 -3.81 -15.33
CA ILE A 18 -10.22 -4.62 -15.33
C ILE A 18 -10.36 -5.86 -14.44
N THR A 19 -11.08 -5.75 -13.32
CA THR A 19 -11.34 -6.90 -12.45
C THR A 19 -12.28 -7.91 -13.12
N LEU A 20 -13.33 -7.44 -13.80
CA LEU A 20 -14.27 -8.27 -14.54
C LEU A 20 -13.65 -8.98 -15.75
N GLU A 21 -12.57 -8.42 -16.32
CA GLU A 21 -11.72 -9.10 -17.31
C GLU A 21 -10.91 -10.28 -16.72
N GLY A 22 -10.85 -10.40 -15.39
CA GLY A 22 -10.07 -11.43 -14.69
C GLY A 22 -8.60 -11.06 -14.48
N TYR A 23 -8.22 -9.78 -14.67
CA TYR A 23 -6.83 -9.33 -14.57
C TYR A 23 -6.21 -9.59 -13.18
N PHE A 24 -7.01 -9.49 -12.12
CA PHE A 24 -6.58 -9.75 -10.74
C PHE A 24 -6.84 -11.21 -10.29
N GLY A 25 -7.30 -12.08 -11.19
CA GLY A 25 -7.66 -13.47 -10.91
C GLY A 25 -9.18 -13.69 -10.77
N GLU A 26 -9.58 -14.96 -10.86
CA GLU A 26 -11.00 -15.33 -10.91
C GLU A 26 -11.73 -15.08 -9.59
N ASP A 27 -11.05 -15.21 -8.45
CA ASP A 27 -11.65 -14.96 -7.14
C ASP A 27 -12.09 -13.49 -6.98
N ALA A 28 -11.23 -12.55 -7.41
CA ALA A 28 -11.55 -11.13 -7.39
C ALA A 28 -12.71 -10.81 -8.34
N LYS A 29 -12.71 -11.40 -9.54
CA LYS A 29 -13.78 -11.27 -10.53
C LYS A 29 -15.12 -11.77 -9.99
N ASN A 30 -15.15 -12.97 -9.41
CA ASN A 30 -16.35 -13.56 -8.82
C ASN A 30 -16.91 -12.68 -7.70
N LEU A 31 -16.03 -12.08 -6.88
CA LEU A 31 -16.44 -11.18 -5.80
C LEU A 31 -17.03 -9.88 -6.34
N VAL A 32 -16.46 -9.28 -7.40
CA VAL A 32 -17.06 -8.10 -8.04
C VAL A 32 -18.42 -8.43 -8.65
N GLN A 33 -18.57 -9.60 -9.29
CA GLN A 33 -19.84 -10.04 -9.86
C GLN A 33 -20.94 -10.23 -8.82
N SER A 34 -20.61 -10.64 -7.59
CA SER A 34 -21.58 -10.81 -6.51
C SER A 34 -21.88 -9.53 -5.73
N ARG A 35 -21.22 -8.40 -6.03
CA ARG A 35 -21.31 -7.16 -5.26
C ARG A 35 -22.75 -6.62 -5.14
N GLU A 36 -23.57 -6.80 -6.17
CA GLU A 36 -24.98 -6.36 -6.14
C GLU A 36 -25.89 -7.32 -5.36
N ASP A 37 -25.46 -8.58 -5.19
CA ASP A 37 -26.23 -9.65 -4.55
C ASP A 37 -25.94 -9.79 -3.04
N ILE A 38 -24.79 -9.29 -2.57
CA ILE A 38 -24.36 -9.38 -1.17
C ILE A 38 -24.26 -8.01 -0.49
N GLY A 39 -24.44 -7.97 0.83
CA GLY A 39 -24.32 -6.72 1.59
C GLY A 39 -22.88 -6.22 1.69
N VAL A 40 -22.67 -4.92 1.93
CA VAL A 40 -21.33 -4.31 2.05
C VAL A 40 -20.45 -5.03 3.08
N ASN A 41 -20.98 -5.33 4.28
CA ASN A 41 -20.21 -6.03 5.31
C ASN A 41 -19.83 -7.45 4.90
N GLU A 42 -20.70 -8.14 4.16
CA GLU A 42 -20.43 -9.48 3.63
C GLU A 42 -19.36 -9.41 2.52
N TYR A 43 -19.47 -8.45 1.61
CA TYR A 43 -18.46 -8.19 0.57
C TYR A 43 -17.08 -7.91 1.18
N LEU A 44 -17.04 -7.07 2.21
CA LEU A 44 -15.83 -6.74 2.96
C LEU A 44 -15.24 -7.95 3.69
N TYR A 45 -16.09 -8.76 4.32
CA TYR A 45 -15.67 -10.00 4.96
C TYR A 45 -15.10 -11.01 3.95
N GLU A 46 -15.80 -11.26 2.84
CA GLU A 46 -15.33 -12.18 1.80
C GLU A 46 -14.05 -11.68 1.12
N SER A 47 -13.88 -10.35 0.96
CA SER A 47 -12.62 -9.74 0.52
C SER A 47 -11.45 -10.11 1.43
N LEU A 48 -11.63 -10.00 2.76
CA LEU A 48 -10.63 -10.40 3.73
C LEU A 48 -10.40 -11.91 3.74
N LYS A 49 -11.47 -12.70 3.58
CA LYS A 49 -11.41 -14.16 3.60
C LYS A 49 -10.59 -14.72 2.44
N LEU A 50 -10.71 -14.17 1.23
CA LEU A 50 -9.83 -14.52 0.10
C LEU A 50 -8.35 -14.37 0.48
N TRP A 51 -7.99 -13.27 1.14
CA TRP A 51 -6.63 -13.07 1.63
C TRP A 51 -6.26 -14.05 2.75
N ILE A 52 -7.16 -14.32 3.70
CA ILE A 52 -6.91 -15.22 4.82
C ILE A 52 -6.70 -16.67 4.34
N GLU A 53 -7.45 -17.11 3.34
CA GLU A 53 -7.38 -18.47 2.78
C GLU A 53 -6.21 -18.67 1.81
N ASP A 54 -5.61 -17.60 1.26
CA ASP A 54 -4.41 -17.71 0.43
C ASP A 54 -3.19 -18.17 1.25
N THR A 55 -2.92 -19.47 1.22
CA THR A 55 -1.78 -20.11 1.88
C THR A 55 -0.46 -19.92 1.13
N ASN A 56 -0.48 -19.41 -0.10
CA ASN A 56 0.70 -19.24 -0.95
C ASN A 56 1.29 -17.83 -0.89
N GLN A 57 0.63 -16.89 -0.23
CA GLN A 57 1.09 -15.51 -0.18
C GLN A 57 2.43 -15.38 0.57
N TYR A 58 3.45 -14.91 -0.16
CA TYR A 58 4.73 -14.52 0.43
C TYR A 58 4.61 -13.25 1.31
N GLY A 59 5.13 -13.33 2.53
CA GLY A 59 5.18 -12.21 3.47
C GLY A 59 3.87 -11.94 4.22
N LYS A 60 2.96 -12.92 4.31
CA LYS A 60 1.69 -12.81 5.04
C LYS A 60 1.87 -12.34 6.49
N ASP A 61 2.92 -12.80 7.18
CA ASP A 61 3.23 -12.35 8.55
C ASP A 61 3.58 -10.87 8.64
N LYS A 62 4.20 -10.28 7.59
CA LYS A 62 4.46 -8.85 7.52
C LYS A 62 3.18 -8.06 7.35
N VAL A 63 2.26 -8.55 6.53
CA VAL A 63 0.92 -7.96 6.40
C VAL A 63 0.20 -8.00 7.75
N LYS A 64 0.18 -9.15 8.44
CA LYS A 64 -0.40 -9.29 9.79
C LYS A 64 0.21 -8.29 10.78
N GLU A 65 1.54 -8.21 10.85
CA GLU A 65 2.23 -7.25 11.72
C GLU A 65 1.77 -5.80 11.47
N TYR A 66 1.71 -5.39 10.20
CA TYR A 66 1.27 -4.04 9.84
C TYR A 66 -0.22 -3.81 10.07
N VAL A 67 -1.07 -4.81 9.85
CA VAL A 67 -2.52 -4.73 10.15
C VAL A 67 -2.73 -4.40 11.62
N VAL A 68 -2.03 -5.06 12.55
CA VAL A 68 -2.14 -4.76 13.98
C VAL A 68 -1.74 -3.31 14.29
N ILE A 69 -0.63 -2.85 13.73
CA ILE A 69 -0.12 -1.50 13.98
C ILE A 69 -1.10 -0.44 13.47
N LEU A 70 -1.57 -0.59 12.23
CA LEU A 70 -2.50 0.35 11.59
C LEU A 70 -3.87 0.31 12.25
N PHE A 71 -4.41 -0.89 12.53
CA PHE A 71 -5.69 -1.02 13.22
C PHE A 71 -5.66 -0.38 14.61
N LYS A 72 -4.57 -0.53 15.36
CA LYS A 72 -4.41 0.17 16.65
C LYS A 72 -4.41 1.69 16.48
N LEU A 73 -3.69 2.21 15.49
CA LEU A 73 -3.70 3.64 15.18
C LEU A 73 -5.11 4.14 14.86
N TYR A 74 -5.88 3.38 14.08
CA TYR A 74 -7.26 3.72 13.72
C TYR A 74 -8.17 3.72 14.94
N LEU A 75 -8.07 2.69 15.80
CA LEU A 75 -8.84 2.60 17.04
C LEU A 75 -8.52 3.73 18.02
N ASP A 76 -7.24 4.08 18.18
CA ASP A 76 -6.83 5.16 19.08
C ASP A 76 -7.35 6.51 18.58
N ALA A 77 -7.32 6.75 17.25
CA ALA A 77 -7.93 7.93 16.64
C ALA A 77 -9.45 7.94 16.79
N TYR A 78 -10.12 6.83 16.52
CA TYR A 78 -11.58 6.70 16.63
C TYR A 78 -12.08 6.91 18.06
N LYS A 79 -11.37 6.39 19.07
CA LYS A 79 -11.73 6.63 20.49
C LYS A 79 -11.70 8.11 20.87
N GLN A 80 -10.81 8.88 20.25
CA GLN A 80 -10.60 10.28 20.60
C GLN A 80 -11.43 11.24 19.73
N GLY A 81 -11.50 11.01 18.42
CA GLY A 81 -12.17 11.88 17.45
C GLY A 81 -13.48 11.34 16.87
N GLY A 82 -13.85 10.08 17.14
CA GLY A 82 -15.09 9.47 16.66
C GLY A 82 -15.24 9.58 15.13
N GLN A 83 -16.29 10.29 14.70
CA GLN A 83 -16.60 10.51 13.28
C GLN A 83 -15.45 11.17 12.52
N GLU A 84 -14.69 12.07 13.14
CA GLU A 84 -13.57 12.75 12.47
C GLU A 84 -12.51 11.75 11.95
N ALA A 85 -12.25 10.67 12.71
CA ALA A 85 -11.33 9.63 12.29
C ALA A 85 -11.88 8.84 11.09
N ILE A 86 -13.19 8.60 11.05
CA ILE A 86 -13.87 7.95 9.92
C ILE A 86 -13.82 8.85 8.69
N ASP A 87 -14.12 10.14 8.84
CA ASP A 87 -14.09 11.11 7.75
C ASP A 87 -12.70 11.22 7.11
N VAL A 88 -11.64 11.17 7.92
CA VAL A 88 -10.24 11.15 7.42
C VAL A 88 -9.92 9.88 6.64
N MET A 89 -10.42 8.72 7.09
CA MET A 89 -10.25 7.44 6.38
C MET A 89 -11.04 7.44 5.05
N THR A 90 -12.26 7.97 5.05
CA THR A 90 -13.07 8.13 3.84
C THR A 90 -12.43 9.11 2.87
N ALA A 91 -11.92 10.24 3.38
CA ALA A 91 -11.30 11.29 2.59
C ALA A 91 -10.01 10.82 1.88
N PHE A 92 -9.33 9.80 2.41
CA PHE A 92 -8.22 9.18 1.68
C PHE A 92 -8.70 8.62 0.34
N TRP A 93 -9.85 7.94 0.31
CA TRP A 93 -10.36 7.32 -0.90
C TRP A 93 -11.04 8.32 -1.83
N MET A 94 -11.90 9.19 -1.28
CA MET A 94 -12.81 10.01 -2.08
C MET A 94 -12.40 11.49 -2.17
N GLY A 95 -11.34 11.89 -1.48
CA GLY A 95 -11.01 13.30 -1.27
C GLY A 95 -11.92 13.93 -0.22
N THR A 96 -11.76 15.24 -0.02
CA THR A 96 -12.64 16.01 0.88
C THR A 96 -13.60 16.85 0.07
N LYS A 97 -14.73 17.26 0.67
CA LYS A 97 -15.69 18.17 0.02
C LYS A 97 -15.03 19.46 -0.48
N ASP A 98 -14.08 20.00 0.28
CA ASP A 98 -13.41 21.26 -0.07
C ASP A 98 -12.23 21.06 -1.03
N ASN A 99 -11.68 19.85 -1.12
CA ASN A 99 -10.54 19.50 -1.95
C ASN A 99 -10.72 18.06 -2.47
N PRO A 100 -11.57 17.87 -3.50
CA PRO A 100 -11.86 16.56 -4.08
C PRO A 100 -10.62 15.93 -4.74
N GLU A 101 -9.64 16.73 -5.20
CA GLU A 101 -8.41 16.22 -5.83
C GLU A 101 -7.44 15.55 -4.82
N LEU A 102 -7.76 15.56 -3.52
CA LEU A 102 -7.00 14.84 -2.51
C LEU A 102 -7.29 13.34 -2.51
N GLU A 103 -8.23 12.87 -3.34
CA GLU A 103 -8.51 11.46 -3.51
C GLU A 103 -7.25 10.64 -3.85
N CYS A 104 -7.23 9.41 -3.37
CA CYS A 104 -6.10 8.49 -3.58
C CYS A 104 -6.54 7.15 -4.17
N PHE A 105 -7.81 6.99 -4.55
CA PHE A 105 -8.32 5.80 -5.19
C PHE A 105 -7.71 5.62 -6.60
N SER A 106 -7.56 6.70 -7.37
CA SER A 106 -6.86 6.66 -8.67
C SER A 106 -5.41 6.15 -8.54
N ALA A 107 -4.69 6.64 -7.53
CA ALA A 107 -3.32 6.25 -7.25
C ALA A 107 -3.22 4.81 -6.74
N TYR A 108 -4.23 4.35 -5.98
CA TYR A 108 -4.35 2.97 -5.56
C TYR A 108 -4.55 2.05 -6.76
N SER A 109 -5.52 2.36 -7.64
CA SER A 109 -5.83 1.61 -8.86
C SER A 109 -4.59 1.45 -9.74
N GLU A 110 -3.88 2.54 -10.02
CA GLU A 110 -2.66 2.51 -10.84
C GLU A 110 -1.55 1.67 -10.16
N PHE A 111 -1.38 1.79 -8.84
CA PHE A 111 -0.38 0.99 -8.12
C PHE A 111 -0.70 -0.51 -8.19
N VAL A 112 -1.95 -0.92 -7.93
CA VAL A 112 -2.32 -2.35 -7.98
C VAL A 112 -2.20 -2.90 -9.39
N ARG A 113 -2.55 -2.12 -10.42
CA ARG A 113 -2.38 -2.48 -11.83
C ARG A 113 -0.92 -2.74 -12.19
N LEU A 114 -0.02 -1.80 -11.87
CA LEU A 114 1.43 -1.91 -12.10
C LEU A 114 2.08 -3.05 -11.31
N ASN A 115 1.63 -3.27 -10.07
CA ASN A 115 2.12 -4.35 -9.23
C ASN A 115 1.74 -5.72 -9.80
N THR A 116 0.50 -5.89 -10.26
CA THR A 116 0.05 -7.10 -10.96
C THR A 116 0.79 -7.28 -12.29
N GLU A 117 0.97 -6.21 -13.07
CA GLU A 117 1.73 -6.26 -14.33
C GLU A 117 3.18 -6.73 -14.10
N THR A 118 3.84 -6.19 -13.08
CA THR A 118 5.21 -6.57 -12.71
C THR A 118 5.28 -8.03 -12.26
N LYS A 119 4.32 -8.52 -11.46
CA LYS A 119 4.24 -9.94 -11.08
C LYS A 119 4.06 -10.84 -12.30
N THR A 120 3.23 -10.44 -13.25
CA THR A 120 3.03 -11.17 -14.51
C THR A 120 4.30 -11.22 -15.34
N ILE A 121 5.02 -10.09 -15.49
CA ILE A 121 6.32 -10.04 -16.17
C ILE A 121 7.31 -11.00 -15.52
N LEU A 122 7.37 -11.03 -14.18
CA LEU A 122 8.25 -11.93 -13.44
C LEU A 122 7.86 -13.39 -13.60
N GLY A 123 6.57 -13.71 -13.58
CA GLY A 123 6.05 -15.07 -13.78
C GLY A 123 6.30 -15.61 -15.19
N GLN A 124 6.41 -14.72 -16.19
CA GLN A 124 6.69 -15.07 -17.58
C GLN A 124 8.19 -15.22 -17.89
N LEU A 125 9.09 -14.90 -16.94
CA LEU A 125 10.51 -15.09 -17.16
C LEU A 125 10.86 -16.58 -17.26
N PRO A 126 11.59 -17.01 -18.30
CA PRO A 126 12.08 -18.38 -18.38
C PRO A 126 12.94 -18.72 -17.17
N LYS A 127 12.65 -19.84 -16.49
CA LYS A 127 13.45 -20.33 -15.34
C LYS A 127 14.91 -20.56 -15.72
N THR A 128 15.16 -20.92 -16.98
CA THR A 128 16.49 -21.09 -17.56
C THR A 128 16.56 -20.32 -18.88
N ASN A 129 17.74 -19.81 -19.22
CA ASN A 129 18.02 -19.16 -20.50
C ASN A 129 17.20 -17.89 -20.80
N ALA A 130 16.81 -17.13 -19.76
CA ALA A 130 16.20 -15.82 -19.96
C ALA A 130 17.14 -14.87 -20.72
N LYS A 131 16.63 -14.18 -21.74
CA LYS A 131 17.41 -13.19 -22.50
C LYS A 131 17.72 -11.98 -21.63
N ILE A 132 18.89 -11.37 -21.82
CA ILE A 132 19.30 -10.16 -21.08
C ILE A 132 18.23 -9.04 -21.19
N SER A 133 17.60 -8.89 -22.36
CA SER A 133 16.52 -7.90 -22.55
C SER A 133 15.30 -8.17 -21.67
N GLN A 134 14.92 -9.43 -21.47
CA GLN A 134 13.81 -9.82 -20.59
C GLN A 134 14.16 -9.55 -19.12
N ILE A 135 15.39 -9.91 -18.71
CA ILE A 135 15.89 -9.65 -17.36
C ILE A 135 15.91 -8.14 -17.07
N LYS A 136 16.41 -7.33 -18.02
CA LYS A 136 16.43 -5.86 -17.87
C LYS A 136 15.02 -5.26 -17.85
N LYS A 137 14.08 -5.78 -18.65
CA LYS A 137 12.67 -5.37 -18.62
C LYS A 137 12.07 -5.64 -17.24
N ALA A 138 12.26 -6.84 -16.70
CA ALA A 138 11.77 -7.21 -15.38
C ALA A 138 12.41 -6.36 -14.27
N ALA A 139 13.73 -6.16 -14.30
CA ALA A 139 14.44 -5.30 -13.35
C ALA A 139 13.92 -3.86 -13.37
N SER A 140 13.67 -3.30 -14.56
CA SER A 140 13.08 -1.96 -14.71
C SER A 140 11.64 -1.89 -14.19
N SER A 141 10.85 -2.93 -14.44
CA SER A 141 9.46 -3.02 -13.95
C SER A 141 9.42 -3.05 -12.43
N ILE A 142 10.30 -3.82 -11.79
CA ILE A 142 10.44 -3.88 -10.34
C ILE A 142 10.74 -2.50 -9.76
N THR A 143 11.76 -1.81 -10.30
CA THR A 143 12.22 -0.55 -9.71
C THR A 143 11.22 0.58 -9.93
N SER A 144 10.61 0.65 -11.10
CA SER A 144 9.58 1.66 -11.40
C SER A 144 8.34 1.44 -10.53
N THR A 145 7.85 0.20 -10.42
CA THR A 145 6.69 -0.14 -9.59
C THR A 145 6.98 0.08 -8.10
N TYR A 146 8.18 -0.27 -7.64
CA TYR A 146 8.61 0.03 -6.27
C TYR A 146 8.56 1.53 -5.99
N SER A 147 9.14 2.36 -6.86
CA SER A 147 9.09 3.83 -6.72
C SER A 147 7.66 4.34 -6.66
N LYS A 148 6.76 3.86 -7.53
CA LYS A 148 5.34 4.22 -7.51
C LYS A 148 4.65 3.78 -6.20
N GLY A 149 4.95 2.58 -5.71
CA GLY A 149 4.48 2.10 -4.42
C GLY A 149 4.97 2.95 -3.24
N VAL A 150 6.22 3.44 -3.28
CA VAL A 150 6.75 4.37 -2.28
C VAL A 150 6.01 5.72 -2.30
N GLU A 151 5.68 6.26 -3.48
CA GLU A 151 4.84 7.47 -3.59
C GLU A 151 3.44 7.23 -3.02
N PHE A 152 2.84 6.06 -3.30
CA PHE A 152 1.54 5.69 -2.73
C PHE A 152 1.60 5.55 -1.20
N ILE A 153 2.64 4.94 -0.63
CA ILE A 153 2.87 4.96 0.83
C ILE A 153 2.98 6.40 1.35
N GLY A 154 3.59 7.31 0.60
CA GLY A 154 3.60 8.73 0.93
C GLY A 154 2.20 9.34 1.06
N LYS A 155 1.23 8.88 0.27
CA LYS A 155 -0.20 9.25 0.41
C LYS A 155 -0.82 8.60 1.65
N LEU A 156 -0.58 7.30 1.89
CA LEU A 156 -1.05 6.60 3.09
C LEU A 156 -0.54 7.23 4.39
N LEU A 157 0.73 7.66 4.42
CA LEU A 157 1.33 8.33 5.57
C LEU A 157 0.64 9.65 5.92
N THR A 158 0.06 10.37 4.95
CA THR A 158 -0.74 11.57 5.25
C THR A 158 -1.90 11.22 6.17
N THR A 159 -2.67 10.18 5.82
CA THR A 159 -3.77 9.68 6.64
C THR A 159 -3.28 9.20 8.01
N CYS A 160 -2.21 8.41 8.06
CA CYS A 160 -1.65 7.93 9.32
C CYS A 160 -1.19 9.06 10.25
N ILE A 161 -0.58 10.12 9.71
CA ILE A 161 -0.17 11.30 10.49
C ILE A 161 -1.40 12.02 11.06
N ILE A 162 -2.44 12.20 10.26
CA ILE A 162 -3.68 12.87 10.70
C ILE A 162 -4.36 12.05 11.80
N LEU A 163 -4.51 10.74 11.62
CA LEU A 163 -5.08 9.86 12.64
C LEU A 163 -4.27 9.89 13.95
N LYS A 164 -2.93 9.92 13.86
CA LYS A 164 -2.06 10.08 15.04
C LYS A 164 -2.32 11.40 15.76
N LYS A 165 -2.53 12.49 15.01
CA LYS A 165 -2.86 13.81 15.57
C LYS A 165 -4.22 13.82 16.24
N ILE A 166 -5.24 13.22 15.62
CA ILE A 166 -6.56 13.02 16.22
C ILE A 166 -6.45 12.25 17.54
N ALA A 167 -5.75 11.11 17.53
CA ALA A 167 -5.53 10.30 18.73
C ALA A 167 -4.85 11.07 19.89
N SER A 168 -4.11 12.13 19.56
CA SER A 168 -3.37 12.96 20.52
C SER A 168 -4.06 14.30 20.82
N ASN A 169 -5.29 14.53 20.34
CA ASN A 169 -5.99 15.83 20.39
C ASN A 169 -5.16 17.00 19.81
N GLU A 170 -4.33 16.73 18.81
CA GLU A 170 -3.56 17.76 18.12
C GLU A 170 -4.30 18.27 16.89
N THR A 171 -4.21 19.57 16.64
CA THR A 171 -4.72 20.15 15.39
C THR A 171 -3.86 19.72 14.20
N TYR A 172 -4.51 19.61 13.04
CA TYR A 172 -3.87 19.30 11.77
C TYR A 172 -4.45 20.14 10.64
N ASN A 173 -3.70 20.19 9.54
CA ASN A 173 -4.18 20.73 8.28
C ASN A 173 -3.90 19.68 7.21
N TYR A 174 -4.97 19.12 6.65
CA TYR A 174 -4.89 18.00 5.71
C TYR A 174 -4.02 18.36 4.50
N TYR A 175 -4.34 19.47 3.83
CA TYR A 175 -3.65 19.94 2.63
C TYR A 175 -2.14 20.17 2.87
N ARG A 176 -1.79 20.77 4.02
CA ARG A 176 -0.40 20.99 4.42
C ARG A 176 0.35 19.67 4.57
N ILE A 177 -0.24 18.69 5.25
CA ILE A 177 0.40 17.37 5.45
C ILE A 177 0.50 16.63 4.12
N TYR A 178 -0.53 16.69 3.29
CA TYR A 178 -0.56 16.09 1.94
C TYR A 178 0.63 16.55 1.09
N ASN A 179 0.90 17.87 1.07
CA ASN A 179 1.97 18.48 0.28
C ASN A 179 3.38 18.35 0.87
N MET A 180 3.54 17.71 2.04
CA MET A 180 4.88 17.46 2.59
C MET A 180 5.66 16.47 1.72
N THR A 181 6.99 16.64 1.68
CA THR A 181 7.85 15.62 1.08
C THR A 181 7.73 14.31 1.86
N LEU A 182 8.00 13.17 1.20
CA LEU A 182 8.01 11.88 1.89
C LEU A 182 8.97 11.86 3.09
N PHE A 183 10.12 12.55 2.98
CA PHE A 183 11.08 12.69 4.08
C PHE A 183 10.44 13.37 5.29
N ASP A 184 9.74 14.48 5.07
CA ASP A 184 9.09 15.24 6.14
C ASP A 184 7.91 14.47 6.74
N LYS A 185 7.14 13.74 5.92
CA LYS A 185 6.07 12.84 6.40
C LYS A 185 6.63 11.76 7.32
N ILE A 186 7.70 11.07 6.92
CA ILE A 186 8.34 10.05 7.77
C ILE A 186 8.85 10.66 9.08
N LYS A 187 9.51 11.83 9.01
CA LYS A 187 10.01 12.52 10.21
C LYS A 187 8.87 12.91 11.16
N LEU A 188 7.77 13.43 10.62
CA LEU A 188 6.60 13.84 11.40
C LEU A 188 5.88 12.62 12.01
N PHE A 189 5.70 11.56 11.23
CA PHE A 189 5.05 10.33 11.71
C PHE A 189 5.85 9.66 12.84
N ASN A 190 7.18 9.67 12.75
CA ASN A 190 8.07 9.06 13.74
C ASN A 190 8.50 10.01 14.88
N SER A 191 7.90 11.20 15.01
CA SER A 191 8.31 12.20 16.01
C SER A 191 8.21 11.74 17.46
N ASP A 192 7.36 10.75 17.74
CA ASP A 192 7.12 10.16 19.06
C ASP A 192 8.09 9.02 19.40
N SER A 193 9.00 8.68 18.48
CA SER A 193 9.93 7.55 18.60
C SER A 193 9.25 6.20 18.88
N ASN A 194 7.97 6.05 18.51
CA ASN A 194 7.26 4.79 18.68
C ASN A 194 7.86 3.73 17.73
N PRO A 195 8.35 2.58 18.27
CA PRO A 195 8.96 1.54 17.44
C PRO A 195 8.02 1.00 16.35
N ASN A 196 6.71 0.97 16.61
CA ASN A 196 5.74 0.48 15.63
C ASN A 196 5.56 1.46 14.46
N HIS A 197 5.61 2.77 14.70
CA HIS A 197 5.60 3.76 13.62
C HIS A 197 6.88 3.67 12.78
N GLN A 198 8.02 3.47 13.44
CA GLN A 198 9.29 3.28 12.74
C GLN A 198 9.27 2.02 11.86
N LYS A 199 8.74 0.89 12.36
CA LYS A 199 8.56 -0.34 11.56
C LYS A 199 7.79 -0.10 10.26
N LEU A 200 6.72 0.68 10.33
CA LEU A 200 5.90 1.06 9.16
C LEU A 200 6.68 1.87 8.12
N THR A 201 7.61 2.73 8.56
CA THR A 201 8.37 3.60 7.65
C THR A 201 9.72 3.04 7.20
N ASN A 202 10.30 2.09 7.94
CA ASN A 202 11.62 1.51 7.66
C ASN A 202 11.65 0.64 6.39
N ILE A 203 10.48 0.27 5.86
CA ILE A 203 10.36 -0.42 4.56
C ILE A 203 10.78 0.46 3.38
N ILE A 204 10.82 1.78 3.57
CA ILE A 204 11.13 2.73 2.51
C ILE A 204 12.65 2.84 2.34
N ASN A 205 13.17 2.19 1.31
CA ASN A 205 14.54 2.37 0.85
C ASN A 205 14.66 3.70 0.09
N ARG A 206 15.00 4.76 0.83
CA ARG A 206 15.15 6.12 0.30
C ARG A 206 16.21 6.22 -0.79
N ASN A 207 17.31 5.48 -0.66
CA ASN A 207 18.40 5.52 -1.64
C ASN A 207 17.91 4.96 -2.97
N LEU A 208 17.14 3.86 -2.94
CA LEU A 208 16.57 3.25 -4.14
C LEU A 208 15.59 4.20 -4.84
N ARG A 209 14.59 4.72 -4.12
CA ARG A 209 13.61 5.66 -4.68
C ARG A 209 14.27 6.90 -5.28
N ASN A 210 15.25 7.49 -4.58
CA ASN A 210 15.96 8.66 -5.10
C ASN A 210 16.85 8.32 -6.30
N SER A 211 17.47 7.14 -6.32
CA SER A 211 18.30 6.71 -7.43
C SER A 211 17.48 6.46 -8.69
N GLU A 212 16.26 5.91 -8.55
CA GLU A 212 15.34 5.70 -9.65
C GLU A 212 14.83 7.05 -10.21
N ALA A 213 14.37 7.96 -9.34
CA ALA A 213 13.89 9.29 -9.74
C ALA A 213 14.95 10.17 -10.44
N HIS A 214 16.24 9.92 -10.19
CA HIS A 214 17.36 10.67 -10.78
C HIS A 214 18.15 9.86 -11.82
N LEU A 215 17.57 8.80 -12.40
CA LEU A 215 18.19 7.96 -13.43
C LEU A 215 19.61 7.49 -13.06
N SER A 216 19.80 7.22 -11.77
CA SER A 216 21.08 6.87 -11.14
C SER A 216 21.09 5.41 -10.65
N LEU A 217 20.10 4.63 -11.09
CA LEU A 217 19.93 3.21 -10.85
C LEU A 217 20.22 2.41 -12.13
N ASN A 218 21.03 1.37 -12.02
CA ASN A 218 21.30 0.44 -13.13
C ASN A 218 21.24 -1.01 -12.64
N TYR A 219 20.83 -1.93 -13.52
CA TYR A 219 20.90 -3.36 -13.22
C TYR A 219 22.10 -4.00 -13.93
N ASP A 220 23.01 -4.58 -13.15
CA ASP A 220 24.13 -5.38 -13.64
C ASP A 220 23.72 -6.85 -13.72
N TYR A 221 23.45 -7.30 -14.95
CA TYR A 221 23.03 -8.68 -15.22
C TYR A 221 24.13 -9.72 -14.98
N LYS A 222 25.41 -9.32 -14.97
CA LYS A 222 26.53 -10.26 -14.76
C LYS A 222 26.65 -10.62 -13.28
N ASN A 223 26.47 -9.63 -12.42
CA ASN A 223 26.56 -9.78 -10.97
C ASN A 223 25.18 -9.90 -10.28
N THR A 224 24.10 -9.86 -11.06
CA THR A 224 22.71 -9.97 -10.59
C THR A 224 22.37 -8.99 -9.46
N ASN A 225 22.77 -7.73 -9.64
CA ASN A 225 22.56 -6.69 -8.64
C ASN A 225 22.07 -5.37 -9.27
N PHE A 226 21.38 -4.60 -8.44
CA PHE A 226 21.04 -3.21 -8.69
C PHE A 226 22.15 -2.34 -8.13
N ILE A 227 22.66 -1.42 -8.96
CA ILE A 227 23.72 -0.48 -8.63
C ILE A 227 23.10 0.91 -8.52
N LEU A 228 23.16 1.49 -7.32
CA LEU A 228 22.65 2.80 -6.98
C LEU A 228 23.83 3.76 -6.87
N LYS A 229 23.84 4.81 -7.68
CA LYS A 229 24.84 5.89 -7.57
C LYS A 229 24.33 6.96 -6.61
N LYS A 230 24.99 7.11 -5.46
CA LYS A 230 24.68 8.16 -4.48
C LYS A 230 25.86 9.08 -4.22
N LYS A 231 25.58 10.32 -3.82
CA LYS A 231 26.61 11.26 -3.35
C LYS A 231 26.86 11.03 -1.87
N ALA A 232 28.10 10.73 -1.50
CA ALA A 232 28.56 10.62 -0.12
C ALA A 232 29.88 11.38 0.03
N ASN A 233 29.96 12.31 0.99
CA ASN A 233 31.17 13.11 1.25
C ASN A 233 31.76 13.78 -0.01
N GLY A 234 30.89 14.35 -0.86
CA GLY A 234 31.30 15.01 -2.10
C GLY A 234 31.75 14.07 -3.23
N LYS A 235 31.69 12.75 -3.05
CA LYS A 235 32.04 11.73 -4.06
C LYS A 235 30.83 10.90 -4.47
N ILE A 236 30.85 10.36 -5.68
CA ILE A 236 29.88 9.35 -6.11
C ILE A 236 30.34 7.99 -5.57
N VAL A 237 29.47 7.30 -4.85
CA VAL A 237 29.67 5.93 -4.37
C VAL A 237 28.56 5.03 -4.90
N ASN A 238 28.89 3.76 -5.13
CA ASN A 238 27.94 2.74 -5.54
C ASN A 238 27.44 1.97 -4.32
N GLU A 239 26.13 1.85 -4.19
CA GLU A 239 25.48 0.90 -3.28
C GLU A 239 24.88 -0.22 -4.12
N ASN A 240 25.11 -1.47 -3.72
CA ASN A 240 24.65 -2.63 -4.46
C ASN A 240 23.53 -3.32 -3.67
N ILE A 241 22.40 -3.58 -4.33
CA ILE A 241 21.28 -4.35 -3.80
C ILE A 241 21.20 -5.63 -4.62
N SER A 242 21.24 -6.79 -3.98
CA SER A 242 21.14 -8.06 -4.71
C SER A 242 19.74 -8.24 -5.30
N LEU A 243 19.61 -9.00 -6.41
CA LEU A 243 18.28 -9.32 -6.95
C LEU A 243 17.40 -10.03 -5.91
N ASN A 244 17.98 -10.91 -5.09
CA ASN A 244 17.24 -11.62 -4.04
C ASN A 244 16.70 -10.65 -2.97
N GLU A 245 17.53 -9.75 -2.46
CA GLU A 245 17.11 -8.71 -1.51
C GLU A 245 16.01 -7.83 -2.12
N MET A 246 16.16 -7.44 -3.39
CA MET A 246 15.14 -6.67 -4.09
C MET A 246 13.80 -7.43 -4.15
N LEU A 247 13.81 -8.71 -4.53
CA LEU A 247 12.59 -9.50 -4.74
C LEU A 247 11.92 -9.98 -3.45
N LEU A 248 12.69 -10.23 -2.40
CA LEU A 248 12.21 -10.85 -1.17
C LEU A 248 11.96 -9.83 -0.05
N GLU A 249 12.63 -8.68 -0.07
CA GLU A 249 12.53 -7.72 1.03
C GLU A 249 12.01 -6.37 0.55
N ILE A 250 12.63 -5.79 -0.48
CA ILE A 250 12.37 -4.40 -0.85
C ILE A 250 11.10 -4.24 -1.67
N PHE A 251 11.02 -4.90 -2.84
CA PHE A 251 9.87 -4.83 -3.73
C PHE A 251 8.54 -5.24 -3.06
N PRO A 252 8.44 -6.40 -2.37
CA PRO A 252 7.15 -6.82 -1.82
C PRO A 252 6.69 -5.95 -0.65
N SER A 253 7.59 -5.22 0.02
CA SER A 253 7.26 -4.41 1.20
C SER A 253 6.21 -3.34 0.95
N VAL A 254 6.20 -2.73 -0.24
CA VAL A 254 5.20 -1.71 -0.59
C VAL A 254 3.81 -2.31 -0.77
N GLY A 255 3.75 -3.54 -1.28
CA GLY A 255 2.53 -4.34 -1.35
C GLY A 255 2.03 -4.72 0.04
N TRP A 256 2.92 -5.18 0.92
CA TRP A 256 2.53 -5.57 2.28
C TRP A 256 1.93 -4.42 3.08
N PHE A 257 2.54 -3.23 3.00
CA PHE A 257 2.02 -2.03 3.67
C PHE A 257 0.66 -1.62 3.11
N THR A 258 0.53 -1.61 1.79
CA THR A 258 -0.72 -1.23 1.10
C THR A 258 -1.86 -2.18 1.47
N GLN A 259 -1.62 -3.50 1.41
CA GLN A 259 -2.59 -4.51 1.83
C GLN A 259 -2.98 -4.32 3.29
N ALA A 260 -2.00 -4.13 4.18
CA ALA A 260 -2.28 -3.94 5.59
C ALA A 260 -3.13 -2.70 5.87
N PHE A 261 -2.92 -1.60 5.14
CA PHE A 261 -3.76 -0.40 5.24
C PHE A 261 -5.20 -0.68 4.83
N VAL A 262 -5.41 -1.35 3.69
CA VAL A 262 -6.76 -1.73 3.23
C VAL A 262 -7.42 -2.67 4.24
N TYR A 263 -6.77 -3.77 4.61
CA TYR A 263 -7.34 -4.79 5.48
C TYR A 263 -7.63 -4.28 6.90
N SER A 264 -6.77 -3.43 7.46
CA SER A 264 -7.05 -2.78 8.74
C SER A 264 -8.22 -1.80 8.66
N GLY A 265 -8.43 -1.14 7.51
CA GLY A 265 -9.62 -0.33 7.24
C GLY A 265 -10.89 -1.19 7.17
N ILE A 266 -10.84 -2.33 6.49
CA ILE A 266 -11.95 -3.29 6.46
C ILE A 266 -12.31 -3.76 7.88
N LEU A 267 -11.30 -4.14 8.67
CA LEU A 267 -11.51 -4.57 10.05
C LEU A 267 -12.13 -3.46 10.92
N LEU A 268 -11.83 -2.19 10.66
CA LEU A 268 -12.45 -1.05 11.36
C LEU A 268 -13.95 -0.96 11.04
N VAL A 269 -14.31 -1.08 9.76
CA VAL A 269 -15.72 -1.08 9.32
C VAL A 269 -16.47 -2.24 9.95
N LEU A 270 -15.93 -3.47 9.84
CA LEU A 270 -16.55 -4.63 10.48
C LEU A 270 -16.64 -4.48 12.00
N ALA A 271 -15.64 -3.91 12.67
CA ALA A 271 -15.69 -3.68 14.11
C ALA A 271 -16.81 -2.69 14.52
N HIS A 272 -17.14 -1.75 13.64
CA HIS A 272 -18.21 -0.77 13.84
C HIS A 272 -19.60 -1.35 13.51
N ASP A 273 -19.73 -1.99 12.34
CA ASP A 273 -21.03 -2.33 11.74
C ASP A 273 -21.42 -3.82 11.90
N ASP A 274 -20.45 -4.73 12.01
CA ASP A 274 -20.68 -6.19 12.08
C ASP A 274 -19.66 -6.87 13.00
N LYS A 275 -19.86 -6.68 14.29
CA LYS A 275 -19.00 -7.23 15.35
C LYS A 275 -18.80 -8.77 15.24
N PRO A 276 -19.82 -9.59 14.93
CA PRO A 276 -19.62 -11.01 14.65
C PRO A 276 -18.58 -11.29 13.57
N SER A 277 -18.70 -10.65 12.39
CA SER A 277 -17.76 -10.83 11.29
C SER A 277 -16.35 -10.31 11.62
N PHE A 278 -16.26 -9.23 12.39
CA PHE A 278 -14.97 -8.75 12.93
C PHE A 278 -14.29 -9.79 13.82
N ILE A 279 -14.99 -10.33 14.83
CA ILE A 279 -14.43 -11.33 15.75
C ILE A 279 -13.98 -12.57 14.96
N LYS A 280 -14.80 -13.02 14.00
CA LYS A 280 -14.46 -14.14 13.12
C LYS A 280 -13.18 -13.86 12.34
N SER A 281 -13.09 -12.70 11.69
CA SER A 281 -11.90 -12.29 10.91
C SER A 281 -10.64 -12.26 11.77
N ILE A 282 -10.70 -11.70 12.98
CA ILE A 282 -9.54 -11.66 13.89
C ILE A 282 -9.07 -13.07 14.25
N LYS A 283 -10.00 -13.98 14.58
CA LYS A 283 -9.67 -15.38 14.88
C LYS A 283 -9.04 -16.09 13.69
N GLU A 284 -9.57 -15.88 12.49
CA GLU A 284 -9.03 -16.52 11.28
C GLU A 284 -7.64 -15.95 10.91
N ILE A 285 -7.36 -14.67 11.19
CA ILE A 285 -6.06 -14.05 10.93
C ILE A 285 -5.00 -14.49 11.95
N TYR A 286 -5.32 -14.50 13.24
CA TYR A 286 -4.34 -14.64 14.32
C TYR A 286 -4.44 -15.95 15.12
N GLY A 287 -5.45 -16.79 14.85
CA GLY A 287 -5.79 -17.95 15.66
C GLY A 287 -6.72 -17.61 16.84
N ASP A 288 -7.03 -18.61 17.67
CA ASP A 288 -7.73 -18.37 18.94
C ASP A 288 -6.83 -17.54 19.86
N VAL A 289 -7.25 -16.30 20.14
CA VAL A 289 -6.64 -15.38 21.11
C VAL A 289 -7.28 -15.53 22.47
#